data_AF-A0A1V4R702-F1
#
_entry.id   AF-A0A1V4R702-F1
#
_cell.length_a   1.000
_cell.length_b   1.000
_cell.length_c   1.000
_cell.angle_alpha   90.00
_cell.angle_beta   90.00
_cell.angle_gamma   90.00
#
_symmetry.space_group_name_H-M   'P 1'
#
loop_
_entity.id
_entity.type
_entity.pdbx_description
1 polymer ?
#
loop_
_entity_poly.entity_id
_entity_poly.type
_entity_poly.pdbx_seq_one_letter_code
_entity_poly.pdbx_strand_id
1 'polypeptide(L)'
;MNKIFKYILSAIIVLTMWSCGETGSGNSTTATQPQPTQSETNNKTIDARYFALPTIPKEVQQSKNMARQIGNSSAEVDEKELIKTKEHIAGWVYYTDKNSTRWYISSLFDKTEFYGDIYSLMKIVDGVAGWATVAKDAVDIEVDDEYIYLYADEDLQSDTNTTYWDAGYKKYVTNDRILGDRQMIQGDEVIGKWYFFYMPETSSWYISTTFEYEDKMGITWTTVHKFSYDDKGEYKWIPVLDEGDNYTTDIWDDDGVIKINFVTKE
;
A
#
# COMPACT_ATOMS: atom_id res chain seq x y z
N MET A 1 -14.00 44.91 1.61
CA MET A 1 -13.48 44.20 0.42
C MET A 1 -11.99 43.97 0.69
N ASN A 2 -11.42 42.79 0.90
CA ASN A 2 -11.83 41.40 0.71
C ASN A 2 -11.26 40.57 1.87
N LYS A 3 -12.13 39.86 2.60
CA LYS A 3 -11.79 38.80 3.55
C LYS A 3 -12.75 37.63 3.29
N ILE A 4 -12.71 37.09 2.06
CA ILE A 4 -13.49 35.91 1.65
C ILE A 4 -12.63 35.20 0.61
N PHE A 5 -11.62 34.43 1.03
CA PHE A 5 -10.92 33.40 0.23
C PHE A 5 -9.97 32.63 1.16
N LYS A 6 -10.51 32.00 2.20
CA LYS A 6 -9.75 31.08 3.09
C LYS A 6 -10.48 29.77 3.40
N TYR A 7 -11.49 29.45 2.60
CA TYR A 7 -12.16 28.16 2.65
C TYR A 7 -12.29 27.69 1.21
N ILE A 8 -11.50 26.68 0.85
CA ILE A 8 -11.73 25.62 -0.13
C ILE A 8 -10.37 24.95 -0.28
N LEU A 9 -10.24 23.77 0.32
CA LEU A 9 -9.83 22.51 -0.33
C LEU A 9 -9.23 21.54 0.70
N SER A 10 -9.96 21.25 1.77
CA SER A 10 -9.77 19.96 2.44
C SER A 10 -10.41 18.91 1.52
N ALA A 11 -9.62 18.38 0.58
CA ALA A 11 -10.02 17.20 -0.17
C ALA A 11 -10.11 16.04 0.83
N ILE A 12 -11.32 15.82 1.35
CA ILE A 12 -11.63 14.58 2.05
C ILE A 12 -11.44 13.48 1.00
N ILE A 13 -10.36 12.70 1.13
CA ILE A 13 -10.21 11.44 0.41
C ILE A 13 -11.24 10.48 1.00
N VAL A 14 -12.49 10.62 0.57
CA VAL A 14 -13.47 9.54 0.65
C VAL A 14 -13.20 8.68 -0.56
N LEU A 15 -12.45 7.60 -0.36
CA LEU A 15 -12.45 6.47 -1.30
C LEU A 15 -13.86 5.85 -1.29
N THR A 16 -14.82 6.46 -1.98
CA THR A 16 -16.06 5.79 -2.33
C THR A 16 -15.74 4.79 -3.42
N MET A 17 -15.29 3.60 -3.02
CA MET A 17 -15.14 2.47 -3.93
C MET A 17 -16.54 2.06 -4.43
N TRP A 18 -16.92 2.51 -5.61
CA TRP A 18 -18.10 1.98 -6.30
C TRP A 18 -17.78 0.57 -6.78
N SER A 19 -18.24 -0.41 -6.00
CA SER A 19 -18.29 -1.82 -6.39
C SER A 19 -19.30 -1.98 -7.54
N CYS A 20 -18.83 -1.94 -8.79
CA CYS A 20 -19.61 -2.48 -9.92
C CYS A 20 -19.48 -4.00 -9.86
N GLY A 21 -20.46 -4.66 -9.22
CA GLY A 21 -20.51 -6.11 -9.08
C GLY A 21 -21.26 -6.74 -10.24
N GLU A 22 -20.54 -7.42 -11.12
CA GLU A 22 -21.12 -8.37 -12.07
C GLU A 22 -21.18 -9.75 -11.41
N THR A 23 -22.36 -10.36 -11.39
CA THR A 23 -22.61 -11.66 -10.77
C THR A 23 -22.24 -12.80 -11.72
N GLY A 24 -21.03 -13.34 -11.57
CA GLY A 24 -20.63 -14.61 -12.19
C GLY A 24 -20.81 -15.79 -11.22
N SER A 25 -21.72 -16.71 -11.54
CA SER A 25 -21.92 -17.99 -10.85
C SER A 25 -21.15 -19.07 -11.60
N GLY A 26 -20.13 -19.68 -10.98
CA GLY A 26 -19.34 -20.76 -11.58
C GLY A 26 -18.97 -21.85 -10.58
N ASN A 27 -19.30 -23.10 -10.92
CA ASN A 27 -19.10 -24.32 -10.13
C ASN A 27 -17.62 -24.62 -9.86
N SER A 28 -17.33 -25.06 -8.64
CA SER A 28 -16.01 -25.48 -8.16
C SER A 28 -15.58 -26.84 -8.75
N THR A 29 -14.40 -26.89 -9.33
CA THR A 29 -13.65 -28.14 -9.57
C THR A 29 -12.32 -28.03 -8.82
N THR A 30 -12.01 -29.04 -8.02
CA THR A 30 -10.87 -29.09 -7.11
C THR A 30 -9.55 -29.15 -7.88
N ALA A 31 -8.71 -28.12 -7.77
CA ALA A 31 -7.35 -28.08 -8.31
C ALA A 31 -6.30 -28.30 -7.19
N THR A 32 -5.28 -29.07 -7.51
CA THR A 32 -4.20 -29.55 -6.62
C THR A 32 -3.27 -28.41 -6.19
N GLN A 33 -2.93 -28.35 -4.91
CA GLN A 33 -2.05 -27.35 -4.28
C GLN A 33 -0.59 -27.50 -4.73
N PRO A 34 0.14 -26.41 -5.08
CA PRO A 34 1.59 -26.35 -5.01
C PRO A 34 2.04 -26.00 -3.58
N GLN A 35 3.04 -26.73 -3.08
CA GLN A 35 3.64 -26.51 -1.76
C GLN A 35 4.76 -25.45 -1.87
N PRO A 36 4.79 -24.40 -1.03
CA PRO A 36 5.85 -23.39 -1.09
C PRO A 36 7.15 -23.93 -0.50
N THR A 37 8.25 -23.72 -1.23
CA THR A 37 9.62 -23.99 -0.81
C THR A 37 10.14 -22.78 -0.03
N GLN A 38 10.65 -22.98 1.19
CA GLN A 38 11.31 -21.92 1.96
C GLN A 38 12.74 -21.72 1.45
N SER A 39 13.06 -20.49 1.05
CA SER A 39 14.42 -20.01 0.79
C SER A 39 14.97 -19.33 2.05
N GLU A 40 16.18 -19.69 2.46
CA GLU A 40 16.91 -19.08 3.58
C GLU A 40 17.82 -17.96 3.06
N THR A 41 17.61 -16.71 3.49
CA THR A 41 18.53 -15.60 3.18
C THR A 41 18.80 -14.70 4.40
N ASN A 42 19.93 -14.00 4.33
CA ASN A 42 20.79 -13.53 5.41
C ASN A 42 20.14 -12.61 6.47
N ASN A 43 20.48 -12.86 7.75
CA ASN A 43 19.94 -12.25 8.96
C ASN A 43 20.24 -10.74 9.11
N LYS A 44 19.37 -9.88 8.57
CA LYS A 44 18.96 -8.62 9.20
C LYS A 44 17.51 -8.83 9.62
N THR A 45 17.24 -9.00 10.91
CA THR A 45 15.87 -9.27 11.40
C THR A 45 15.01 -8.02 11.25
N ILE A 46 14.37 -7.86 10.10
CA ILE A 46 13.37 -6.82 9.85
C ILE A 46 12.06 -7.25 10.54
N ASP A 47 11.39 -6.31 11.21
CA ASP A 47 10.16 -6.58 11.93
C ASP A 47 9.06 -7.10 10.98
N ALA A 48 8.46 -8.24 11.33
CA ALA A 48 7.45 -8.87 10.50
C ALA A 48 6.22 -7.98 10.21
N ARG A 49 6.00 -6.95 11.03
CA ARG A 49 4.91 -5.98 10.86
C ARG A 49 5.05 -5.13 9.61
N TYR A 50 6.25 -4.89 9.11
CA TYR A 50 6.44 -4.22 7.82
C TYR A 50 5.83 -5.01 6.65
N PHE A 51 5.68 -6.33 6.79
CA PHE A 51 5.24 -7.24 5.73
C PHE A 51 3.77 -7.60 5.83
N ALA A 52 3.09 -7.18 6.90
CA ALA A 52 1.67 -7.44 7.02
C ALA A 52 0.94 -6.62 5.95
N LEU A 53 0.14 -7.28 5.12
CA LEU A 53 -0.90 -6.56 4.39
C LEU A 53 -1.67 -5.71 5.41
N PRO A 54 -2.05 -4.47 5.05
CA PRO A 54 -2.94 -3.67 5.88
C PRO A 54 -4.22 -4.48 6.14
N THR A 55 -4.31 -5.08 7.32
CA THR A 55 -5.42 -5.95 7.68
C THR A 55 -6.42 -5.16 8.47
N ILE A 56 -7.69 -5.43 8.15
CA ILE A 56 -8.83 -4.93 8.89
C ILE A 56 -8.88 -5.68 10.24
N PRO A 57 -8.65 -5.01 11.39
CA PRO A 57 -8.76 -5.70 12.68
C PRO A 57 -10.21 -6.12 12.91
N LYS A 58 -10.46 -7.42 13.07
CA LYS A 58 -11.79 -7.95 13.41
C LYS A 58 -12.23 -7.61 14.84
N GLU A 59 -11.34 -7.11 15.70
CA GLU A 59 -11.56 -6.92 17.13
C GLU A 59 -11.30 -5.48 17.59
N VAL A 60 -12.13 -4.52 17.16
CA VAL A 60 -12.12 -3.14 17.69
C VAL A 60 -12.92 -3.02 19.02
N GLN A 61 -13.49 -4.12 19.52
CA GLN A 61 -14.28 -4.11 20.77
C GLN A 61 -13.49 -4.47 22.04
N GLN A 62 -12.39 -5.25 21.94
CA GLN A 62 -11.65 -5.71 23.13
C GLN A 62 -10.48 -4.80 23.56
N SER A 63 -9.89 -4.01 22.66
CA SER A 63 -8.79 -3.09 23.00
C SER A 63 -9.23 -1.79 23.70
N LYS A 64 -10.55 -1.48 23.69
CA LYS A 64 -11.13 -0.28 24.33
C LYS A 64 -10.83 -0.16 25.83
N ASN A 65 -10.51 -1.27 26.50
CA ASN A 65 -10.21 -1.27 27.93
C ASN A 65 -8.72 -1.14 28.27
N MET A 66 -7.80 -1.37 27.32
CA MET A 66 -6.36 -1.17 27.57
C MET A 66 -5.88 0.24 27.19
N ALA A 67 -6.40 0.82 26.10
CA ALA A 67 -5.99 2.17 25.68
C ALA A 67 -6.38 3.26 26.68
N ARG A 68 -7.46 3.07 27.46
CA ARG A 68 -7.94 4.06 28.43
C ARG A 68 -7.17 4.08 29.76
N GLN A 69 -6.26 3.13 30.01
CA GLN A 69 -5.41 3.09 31.22
C GLN A 69 -4.00 3.65 31.03
N ILE A 70 -3.60 4.03 29.81
CA ILE A 70 -2.31 4.69 29.53
C ILE A 70 -2.47 6.22 29.37
N GLY A 71 -3.69 6.73 29.49
CA GLY A 71 -3.95 8.17 29.55
C GLY A 71 -3.60 8.73 30.93
N ASN A 72 -2.31 8.99 31.19
CA ASN A 72 -1.84 10.13 32.00
C ASN A 72 -0.31 10.20 32.26
N SER A 73 0.54 9.41 31.62
CA SER A 73 2.00 9.63 31.75
C SER A 73 2.80 8.98 30.62
N SER A 74 3.00 9.70 29.52
CA SER A 74 4.08 9.48 28.56
C SER A 74 4.17 10.73 27.70
N ALA A 75 5.37 11.21 27.41
CA ALA A 75 5.58 12.30 26.47
C ALA A 75 4.78 12.02 25.19
N GLU A 76 3.92 12.97 24.80
CA GLU A 76 3.25 12.92 23.51
C GLU A 76 4.36 12.96 22.45
N VAL A 77 4.60 11.81 21.82
CA VAL A 77 5.58 11.70 20.76
C VAL A 77 5.06 12.55 19.62
N ASP A 78 5.81 13.59 19.25
CA ASP A 78 5.49 14.40 18.09
C ASP A 78 5.69 13.55 16.83
N GLU A 79 4.62 12.91 16.36
CA GLU A 79 4.64 12.01 15.21
C GLU A 79 5.14 12.72 13.94
N LYS A 80 4.86 14.02 13.83
CA LYS A 80 5.31 14.84 12.72
C LYS A 80 6.83 14.99 12.74
N GLU A 81 7.42 15.24 13.91
CA GLU A 81 8.88 15.28 14.03
C GLU A 81 9.52 13.90 13.83
N LEU A 82 8.88 12.81 14.25
CA LEU A 82 9.37 11.47 13.95
C LEU A 82 9.38 11.17 12.45
N ILE A 83 8.33 11.55 11.72
CA ILE A 83 8.28 11.33 10.26
C ILE A 83 9.43 12.05 9.57
N LYS A 84 9.71 13.30 9.96
CA LYS A 84 10.75 14.14 9.32
C LYS A 84 12.18 13.75 9.66
N THR A 85 12.42 13.17 10.83
CA THR A 85 13.79 12.98 11.35
C THR A 85 14.29 11.55 11.21
N LYS A 86 13.45 10.63 10.72
CA LYS A 86 13.77 9.22 10.61
C LYS A 86 13.62 8.72 9.19
N GLU A 87 14.46 7.76 8.87
CA GLU A 87 14.24 6.86 7.74
C GLU A 87 13.10 5.90 8.07
N HIS A 88 12.23 5.66 7.09
CA HIS A 88 11.17 4.67 7.20
C HIS A 88 11.36 3.60 6.15
N ILE A 89 10.97 2.38 6.49
CA ILE A 89 11.02 1.27 5.55
C ILE A 89 9.68 1.24 4.81
N ALA A 90 9.70 1.47 3.50
CA ALA A 90 8.54 1.33 2.64
C ALA A 90 8.30 -0.15 2.37
N GLY A 91 7.10 -0.61 2.69
CA GLY A 91 6.76 -2.01 2.59
C GLY A 91 5.81 -2.40 1.49
N TRP A 92 5.01 -1.45 1.03
CA TRP A 92 4.13 -1.66 -0.09
C TRP A 92 4.08 -0.42 -0.95
N VAL A 93 3.87 -0.62 -2.25
CA VAL A 93 3.61 0.44 -3.21
C VAL A 93 2.27 0.21 -3.89
N TYR A 94 1.46 1.26 -3.99
CA TYR A 94 0.25 1.28 -4.80
C TYR A 94 0.50 2.01 -6.10
N TYR A 95 -0.08 1.48 -7.16
CA TYR A 95 -0.04 2.08 -8.49
C TYR A 95 -1.32 1.75 -9.25
N THR A 96 -1.50 2.39 -10.39
CA THR A 96 -2.52 1.99 -11.38
C THR A 96 -1.81 1.61 -12.66
N ASP A 97 -2.40 0.72 -13.44
CA ASP A 97 -1.92 0.50 -14.80
C ASP A 97 -2.08 1.78 -15.65
N LYS A 98 -1.39 1.82 -16.78
CA LYS A 98 -1.33 2.99 -17.66
C LYS A 98 -2.68 3.30 -18.32
N ASN A 99 -3.53 2.30 -18.49
CA ASN A 99 -4.73 2.37 -19.33
C ASN A 99 -6.04 2.26 -18.53
N SER A 100 -5.97 2.18 -17.21
CA SER A 100 -7.13 1.98 -16.35
C SER A 100 -6.98 2.66 -14.98
N THR A 101 -8.12 2.76 -14.28
CA THR A 101 -8.20 3.29 -12.91
C THR A 101 -8.11 2.19 -11.86
N ARG A 102 -7.74 0.98 -12.28
CA ARG A 102 -7.58 -0.18 -11.41
C ARG A 102 -6.35 0.00 -10.55
N TRP A 103 -6.54 -0.20 -9.24
CA TRP A 103 -5.46 -0.14 -8.26
C TRP A 103 -4.86 -1.52 -8.03
N TYR A 104 -3.54 -1.53 -8.02
CA TYR A 104 -2.70 -2.67 -7.67
C TYR A 104 -1.79 -2.29 -6.52
N ILE A 105 -1.34 -3.30 -5.79
CA ILE A 105 -0.35 -3.14 -4.72
C ILE A 105 0.75 -4.20 -4.91
N SER A 106 2.00 -3.80 -4.73
CA SER A 106 3.14 -4.71 -4.74
C SER A 106 3.90 -4.63 -3.42
N SER A 107 4.43 -5.78 -2.99
CA SER A 107 5.36 -5.84 -1.85
C SER A 107 6.71 -5.26 -2.28
N LEU A 108 7.31 -4.43 -1.43
CA LEU A 108 8.63 -3.85 -1.67
C LEU A 108 9.78 -4.63 -1.03
N PHE A 109 9.50 -5.86 -0.61
CA PHE A 109 10.43 -6.69 0.15
C PHE A 109 10.77 -7.99 -0.54
N ASP A 110 11.95 -8.50 -0.14
CA ASP A 110 12.57 -9.75 -0.59
C ASP A 110 13.16 -9.68 -2.00
N LYS A 111 14.04 -8.70 -2.21
CA LYS A 111 14.84 -8.58 -3.44
C LYS A 111 15.93 -9.64 -3.58
N THR A 112 15.95 -10.69 -2.75
CA THR A 112 16.99 -11.71 -2.86
C THR A 112 16.96 -12.43 -4.21
N GLU A 113 15.83 -12.33 -4.94
CA GLU A 113 15.70 -12.76 -6.34
C GLU A 113 15.05 -11.72 -7.28
N PHE A 114 15.01 -10.42 -6.95
CA PHE A 114 14.44 -9.32 -7.77
C PHE A 114 12.95 -9.38 -8.13
N TYR A 115 12.20 -10.41 -7.71
CA TYR A 115 10.81 -10.55 -8.14
C TYR A 115 9.80 -10.41 -7.00
N GLY A 116 8.98 -9.36 -7.06
CA GLY A 116 7.84 -9.14 -6.17
C GLY A 116 6.55 -9.80 -6.65
N ASP A 117 5.55 -9.78 -5.76
CA ASP A 117 4.17 -10.17 -6.07
C ASP A 117 3.31 -8.92 -6.32
N ILE A 118 2.41 -8.97 -7.30
CA ILE A 118 1.34 -7.97 -7.48
C ILE A 118 0.01 -8.53 -7.02
N TYR A 119 -0.71 -7.71 -6.27
CA TYR A 119 -2.05 -7.98 -5.80
C TYR A 119 -3.05 -6.98 -6.38
N SER A 120 -4.19 -7.49 -6.81
CA SER A 120 -5.33 -6.71 -7.27
C SER A 120 -6.43 -6.68 -6.21
N LEU A 121 -6.96 -5.50 -5.91
CA LEU A 121 -7.99 -5.33 -4.88
C LEU A 121 -9.31 -6.00 -5.30
N MET A 122 -9.72 -7.01 -4.55
CA MET A 122 -10.97 -7.72 -4.77
C MET A 122 -12.11 -7.14 -3.94
N LYS A 123 -13.31 -7.73 -4.09
CA LYS A 123 -14.48 -7.37 -3.29
C LYS A 123 -14.14 -7.42 -1.81
N ILE A 124 -14.73 -6.53 -1.03
CA ILE A 124 -14.71 -6.58 0.44
C ILE A 124 -15.89 -7.45 0.91
N VAL A 125 -15.61 -8.49 1.70
CA VAL A 125 -16.63 -9.40 2.27
C VAL A 125 -16.45 -9.44 3.79
N ASP A 126 -17.52 -9.17 4.53
CA ASP A 126 -17.53 -9.14 6.00
C ASP A 126 -16.43 -8.25 6.59
N GLY A 127 -16.23 -7.09 5.96
CA GLY A 127 -15.19 -6.14 6.34
C GLY A 127 -13.78 -6.64 6.08
N VAL A 128 -13.54 -7.64 5.22
CA VAL A 128 -12.19 -8.05 4.83
C VAL A 128 -12.03 -7.79 3.34
N ALA A 129 -11.02 -6.99 2.97
CA ALA A 129 -10.64 -6.79 1.58
C ALA A 129 -9.93 -8.05 1.05
N GLY A 130 -10.39 -8.58 -0.08
CA GLY A 130 -9.65 -9.60 -0.80
C GLY A 130 -8.49 -8.97 -1.59
N TRP A 131 -7.38 -9.70 -1.69
CA TRP A 131 -6.18 -9.28 -2.40
C TRP A 131 -5.71 -10.42 -3.28
N ALA A 132 -6.12 -10.40 -4.54
CA ALA A 132 -5.82 -11.48 -5.47
C ALA A 132 -4.40 -11.36 -5.99
N THR A 133 -3.59 -12.41 -5.86
CA THR A 133 -2.29 -12.48 -6.54
C THR A 133 -2.52 -12.57 -8.06
N VAL A 134 -2.22 -11.48 -8.76
CA VAL A 134 -2.28 -11.42 -10.24
C VAL A 134 -0.95 -11.82 -10.85
N ALA A 135 0.16 -11.48 -10.19
CA ALA A 135 1.51 -11.86 -10.57
C ALA A 135 2.24 -12.33 -9.32
N LYS A 136 2.91 -13.47 -9.40
CA LYS A 136 3.68 -14.05 -8.30
C LYS A 136 5.12 -14.19 -8.74
N ASP A 137 6.06 -13.68 -7.96
CA ASP A 137 7.50 -13.71 -8.28
C ASP A 137 7.75 -13.28 -9.74
N ALA A 138 7.12 -12.19 -10.19
CA ALA A 138 7.13 -11.81 -11.61
C ALA A 138 7.20 -10.28 -11.83
N VAL A 139 7.80 -9.57 -10.88
CA VAL A 139 7.77 -8.10 -10.84
C VAL A 139 9.13 -7.58 -10.45
N ASP A 140 9.84 -6.99 -11.40
CA ASP A 140 11.08 -6.30 -11.09
C ASP A 140 10.78 -4.93 -10.47
N ILE A 141 11.58 -4.55 -9.47
CA ILE A 141 11.41 -3.32 -8.69
C ILE A 141 12.71 -2.52 -8.74
N GLU A 142 12.68 -1.48 -9.56
CA GLU A 142 13.75 -0.50 -9.67
C GLU A 142 13.43 0.74 -8.82
N VAL A 143 14.47 1.29 -8.20
CA VAL A 143 14.35 2.49 -7.36
C VAL A 143 15.31 3.53 -7.93
N ASP A 144 14.75 4.68 -8.26
CA ASP A 144 15.49 5.92 -8.51
C ASP A 144 15.31 6.84 -7.29
N ASP A 145 16.09 7.92 -7.21
CA ASP A 145 16.13 8.85 -6.08
C ASP A 145 14.72 9.41 -5.72
N GLU A 146 13.80 9.45 -6.71
CA GLU A 146 12.46 10.02 -6.58
C GLU A 146 11.30 9.01 -6.73
N TYR A 147 11.54 7.85 -7.36
CA TYR A 147 10.47 6.95 -7.80
C TYR A 147 10.79 5.48 -7.60
N ILE A 148 9.73 4.70 -7.41
CA ILE A 148 9.77 3.24 -7.54
C ILE A 148 9.10 2.86 -8.86
N TYR A 149 9.84 2.18 -9.73
CA TYR A 149 9.35 1.61 -10.96
C TYR A 149 9.06 0.12 -10.76
N LEU A 150 7.92 -0.32 -11.28
CA LEU A 150 7.52 -1.72 -11.29
C LEU A 150 7.43 -2.21 -12.72
N TYR A 151 8.04 -3.36 -12.99
CA TYR A 151 8.02 -4.02 -14.29
C TYR A 151 7.44 -5.41 -14.13
N ALA A 152 6.22 -5.62 -14.59
CA ALA A 152 5.64 -6.96 -14.57
C ALA A 152 6.13 -7.76 -15.79
N ASP A 153 6.37 -9.06 -15.60
CA ASP A 153 6.82 -9.97 -16.65
C ASP A 153 5.93 -9.90 -17.92
N GLU A 154 6.55 -10.02 -19.10
CA GLU A 154 5.87 -10.02 -20.39
C GLU A 154 5.01 -11.28 -20.59
N ASP A 155 5.38 -12.39 -19.92
CA ASP A 155 4.74 -13.71 -20.12
C ASP A 155 3.62 -14.02 -19.11
N LEU A 156 3.12 -13.04 -18.35
CA LEU A 156 2.04 -13.25 -17.36
C LEU A 156 0.76 -13.87 -17.94
N GLN A 157 0.50 -13.70 -19.24
CA GLN A 157 -0.68 -14.29 -19.92
C GLN A 157 -0.52 -15.76 -20.32
N SER A 158 0.68 -16.32 -20.22
CA SER A 158 0.88 -17.74 -20.46
C SER A 158 0.10 -18.60 -19.44
N ASP A 159 -0.11 -18.08 -18.22
CA ASP A 159 -0.98 -18.67 -17.23
C ASP A 159 -2.45 -18.26 -17.45
N THR A 160 -3.22 -19.19 -18.01
CA THR A 160 -4.67 -19.05 -18.23
C THR A 160 -5.52 -19.48 -17.03
N ASN A 161 -4.89 -19.85 -15.91
CA ASN A 161 -5.60 -20.24 -14.70
C ASN A 161 -6.35 -19.05 -14.08
N THR A 162 -7.64 -19.24 -13.82
CA THR A 162 -8.49 -18.22 -13.17
C THR A 162 -8.54 -18.38 -11.65
N THR A 163 -7.83 -19.38 -11.11
CA THR A 163 -7.67 -19.62 -9.67
C THR A 163 -6.39 -19.00 -9.16
N TYR A 164 -6.50 -18.17 -8.14
CA TYR A 164 -5.40 -17.44 -7.52
C TYR A 164 -5.44 -17.56 -5.99
N TRP A 165 -4.32 -17.29 -5.35
CA TRP A 165 -4.27 -17.10 -3.91
C TRP A 165 -4.80 -15.70 -3.55
N ASP A 166 -5.84 -15.63 -2.73
CA ASP A 166 -6.30 -14.37 -2.16
C ASP A 166 -5.63 -14.17 -0.80
N ALA A 167 -4.69 -13.21 -0.72
CA ALA A 167 -3.92 -12.95 0.49
C ALA A 167 -4.76 -12.30 1.62
N GLY A 168 -5.83 -11.59 1.26
CA GLY A 168 -6.77 -11.01 2.22
C GLY A 168 -7.64 -12.08 2.88
N TYR A 169 -8.18 -13.00 2.08
CA TYR A 169 -9.00 -14.11 2.58
C TYR A 169 -8.21 -15.34 3.01
N LYS A 170 -6.92 -15.41 2.67
CA LYS A 170 -6.01 -16.54 2.93
C LYS A 170 -6.56 -17.86 2.38
N LYS A 171 -7.03 -17.86 1.14
CA LYS A 171 -7.57 -19.04 0.44
C LYS A 171 -7.41 -18.92 -1.07
N TYR A 172 -7.49 -20.04 -1.77
CA TYR A 172 -7.62 -20.02 -3.21
C TYR A 172 -9.06 -19.65 -3.63
N VAL A 173 -9.17 -18.77 -4.61
CA VAL A 173 -10.44 -18.27 -5.17
C VAL A 173 -10.36 -18.34 -6.69
N THR A 174 -11.48 -18.66 -7.35
CA THR A 174 -11.60 -18.65 -8.81
C THR A 174 -12.37 -17.40 -9.25
N ASN A 175 -11.79 -16.58 -10.12
CA ASN A 175 -12.44 -15.43 -10.75
C ASN A 175 -11.78 -15.10 -12.09
N ASP A 176 -12.53 -15.17 -13.17
CA ASP A 176 -12.02 -14.96 -14.54
C ASP A 176 -11.47 -13.54 -14.76
N ARG A 177 -11.85 -12.58 -13.92
CA ARG A 177 -11.29 -11.23 -13.92
C ARG A 177 -9.76 -11.23 -13.83
N ILE A 178 -9.16 -12.21 -13.15
CA ILE A 178 -7.72 -12.24 -12.91
C ILE A 178 -6.92 -12.23 -14.23
N LEU A 179 -7.47 -12.81 -15.30
CA LEU A 179 -6.84 -12.82 -16.62
C LEU A 179 -6.77 -11.41 -17.22
N GLY A 180 -7.86 -10.64 -17.07
CA GLY A 180 -7.90 -9.24 -17.50
C GLY A 180 -6.96 -8.36 -16.69
N ASP A 181 -6.90 -8.55 -15.37
CA ASP A 181 -5.97 -7.81 -14.51
C ASP A 181 -4.51 -8.15 -14.87
N ARG A 182 -4.17 -9.42 -15.13
CA ARG A 182 -2.84 -9.83 -15.65
C ARG A 182 -2.51 -9.17 -16.99
N GLN A 183 -3.51 -9.07 -17.88
CA GLN A 183 -3.31 -8.53 -19.22
C GLN A 183 -3.01 -7.02 -19.18
N MET A 184 -3.58 -6.34 -18.19
CA MET A 184 -3.39 -4.90 -17.96
C MET A 184 -2.02 -4.55 -17.40
N ILE A 185 -1.33 -5.49 -16.74
CA ILE A 185 -0.03 -5.22 -16.08
C ILE A 185 1.16 -5.84 -16.81
N GLN A 186 0.96 -6.85 -17.65
CA GLN A 186 2.08 -7.56 -18.33
C GLN A 186 2.93 -6.61 -19.17
N GLY A 187 4.26 -6.74 -19.07
CA GLY A 187 5.22 -5.98 -19.87
C GLY A 187 5.14 -4.46 -19.68
N ASP A 188 4.38 -3.97 -18.71
CA ASP A 188 4.22 -2.55 -18.45
C ASP A 188 5.19 -2.11 -17.35
N GLU A 189 5.87 -0.99 -17.62
CA GLU A 189 6.55 -0.17 -16.62
C GLU A 189 5.54 0.82 -16.02
N VAL A 190 5.45 0.84 -14.69
CA VAL A 190 4.57 1.75 -13.96
C VAL A 190 5.26 2.38 -12.76
N ILE A 191 4.92 3.64 -12.50
CA ILE A 191 5.46 4.41 -11.38
C ILE A 191 4.57 4.19 -10.15
N GLY A 192 5.22 3.91 -9.02
CA GLY A 192 4.61 3.91 -7.70
C GLY A 192 3.97 5.24 -7.35
N LYS A 193 2.73 5.21 -6.90
CA LYS A 193 1.99 6.43 -6.54
C LYS A 193 2.04 6.66 -5.04
N TRP A 194 1.71 5.62 -4.26
CA TRP A 194 1.62 5.71 -2.81
C TRP A 194 2.46 4.63 -2.14
N TYR A 195 3.13 4.99 -1.05
CA TYR A 195 4.01 4.08 -0.29
C TYR A 195 3.46 3.88 1.11
N PHE A 196 3.44 2.64 1.54
CA PHE A 196 3.00 2.28 2.88
C PHE A 196 4.21 1.96 3.72
N PHE A 197 4.28 2.53 4.91
CA PHE A 197 5.33 2.25 5.86
C PHE A 197 4.74 2.12 7.26
N TYR A 198 5.41 1.31 8.08
CA TYR A 198 5.02 1.07 9.46
C TYR A 198 6.00 1.79 10.39
N MET A 199 5.52 2.56 11.36
CA MET A 199 6.36 3.14 12.40
C MET A 199 6.17 2.37 13.71
N PRO A 200 7.19 1.63 14.19
CA PRO A 200 7.11 0.91 15.45
C PRO A 200 6.83 1.81 16.66
N GLU A 201 7.34 3.04 16.65
CA GLU A 201 7.22 4.02 17.74
C GLU A 201 5.78 4.41 18.03
N THR A 202 4.97 4.54 16.98
CA THR A 202 3.54 4.85 17.08
C THR A 202 2.67 3.61 16.86
N SER A 203 3.31 2.47 16.58
CA SER A 203 2.69 1.20 16.21
C SER A 203 1.60 1.36 15.14
N SER A 204 1.82 2.26 14.19
CA SER A 204 0.81 2.69 13.22
C SER A 204 1.33 2.56 11.78
N TRP A 205 0.38 2.35 10.87
CA TRP A 205 0.62 2.38 9.43
C TRP A 205 0.44 3.79 8.90
N TYR A 206 1.29 4.16 7.95
CA TYR A 206 1.27 5.44 7.27
C TYR A 206 1.26 5.19 5.78
N ILE A 207 0.66 6.15 5.07
CA ILE A 207 0.71 6.22 3.62
C ILE A 207 1.33 7.57 3.23
N SER A 208 2.31 7.52 2.34
CA SER A 208 2.90 8.69 1.70
C SER A 208 2.55 8.71 0.22
N THR A 209 2.51 9.90 -0.36
CA THR A 209 2.32 10.12 -1.78
C THR A 209 3.59 10.72 -2.40
N THR A 210 4.14 10.12 -3.47
CA THR A 210 5.05 10.85 -4.36
C THR A 210 4.20 11.49 -5.44
N PHE A 211 3.84 12.76 -5.24
CA PHE A 211 3.24 13.53 -6.32
C PHE A 211 4.29 14.46 -6.92
N GLU A 212 4.81 14.09 -8.08
CA GLU A 212 4.92 15.04 -9.19
C GLU A 212 3.53 15.22 -9.80
N TYR A 213 2.64 15.88 -9.08
CA TYR A 213 1.68 16.69 -9.80
C TYR A 213 2.40 18.01 -10.02
N GLU A 214 3.08 18.16 -11.16
CA GLU A 214 3.27 19.50 -11.69
C GLU A 214 1.86 20.06 -11.86
N ASP A 215 1.39 20.79 -10.84
CA ASP A 215 0.41 21.81 -11.14
C ASP A 215 1.01 22.73 -12.21
N LYS A 216 0.21 23.57 -12.85
CA LYS A 216 0.74 24.51 -13.87
C LYS A 216 1.82 25.48 -13.33
N MET A 217 2.19 25.38 -12.05
CA MET A 217 3.20 26.14 -11.34
C MET A 217 4.44 25.30 -10.93
N GLY A 218 4.50 24.00 -11.21
CA GLY A 218 5.68 23.14 -11.01
C GLY A 218 5.97 22.80 -9.53
N ILE A 219 4.96 22.83 -8.66
CA ILE A 219 5.15 22.57 -7.22
C ILE A 219 4.76 21.14 -6.87
N THR A 220 5.75 20.36 -6.44
CA THR A 220 5.58 19.01 -5.89
C THR A 220 5.47 19.07 -4.37
N TRP A 221 4.48 18.40 -3.78
CA TRP A 221 4.37 18.27 -2.33
C TRP A 221 4.11 16.82 -1.92
N THR A 222 4.80 16.41 -0.86
CA THR A 222 4.55 15.12 -0.21
C THR A 222 3.47 15.28 0.86
N THR A 223 2.52 14.34 0.90
CA THR A 223 1.60 14.22 2.04
C THR A 223 1.82 12.90 2.75
N VAL A 224 1.70 12.90 4.07
CA VAL A 224 1.76 11.68 4.88
C VAL A 224 0.51 11.59 5.72
N HIS A 225 -0.21 10.47 5.61
CA HIS A 225 -1.40 10.21 6.39
C HIS A 225 -1.22 8.96 7.25
N LYS A 226 -1.68 9.05 8.49
CA LYS A 226 -1.74 7.94 9.44
C LYS A 226 -3.04 7.17 9.29
N PHE A 227 -2.94 5.85 9.25
CA PHE A 227 -4.09 4.97 9.34
C PHE A 227 -4.68 4.98 10.75
N SER A 228 -5.97 5.22 10.86
CA SER A 228 -6.71 5.23 12.12
C SER A 228 -8.12 4.68 11.93
N TYR A 229 -8.79 4.43 13.04
CA TYR A 229 -10.21 4.09 13.11
C TYR A 229 -10.91 5.04 14.09
N ASP A 230 -12.18 5.31 13.86
CA ASP A 230 -12.99 6.06 14.82
C ASP A 230 -13.70 5.16 15.84
N ASP A 231 -14.49 5.76 16.74
CA ASP A 231 -15.19 5.05 17.81
C ASP A 231 -16.17 3.98 17.31
N LYS A 232 -16.59 4.07 16.04
CA LYS A 232 -17.48 3.12 15.36
C LYS A 232 -16.71 2.05 14.58
N GLY A 233 -15.38 2.12 14.56
CA GLY A 233 -14.52 1.24 13.76
C GLY A 233 -14.47 1.61 12.29
N GLU A 234 -14.91 2.82 11.90
CA GLU A 234 -14.78 3.30 10.53
C GLU A 234 -13.35 3.81 10.28
N TYR A 235 -12.78 3.44 9.13
CA TYR A 235 -11.43 3.82 8.76
C TYR A 235 -11.29 5.30 8.45
N LYS A 236 -10.16 5.87 8.86
CA LYS A 236 -9.78 7.25 8.58
C LYS A 236 -8.29 7.34 8.30
N TRP A 237 -7.95 8.19 7.34
CA TRP A 237 -6.58 8.64 7.11
C TRP A 237 -6.45 10.02 7.73
N ILE A 238 -5.61 10.14 8.76
CA ILE A 238 -5.39 11.39 9.49
C ILE A 238 -4.13 12.04 8.90
N PRO A 239 -4.20 13.27 8.37
CA PRO A 239 -3.01 13.94 7.84
C PRO A 239 -2.01 14.21 8.98
N VAL A 240 -0.73 13.95 8.71
CA VAL A 240 0.40 14.20 9.63
C VAL A 240 1.41 15.16 9.02
N LEU A 241 1.73 14.98 7.74
CA LEU A 241 2.38 15.98 6.89
C LEU A 241 1.41 16.39 5.76
N ASP A 242 1.23 17.68 5.56
CA ASP A 242 0.34 18.24 4.54
C ASP A 242 1.05 19.17 3.55
N GLU A 243 0.30 19.67 2.57
CA GLU A 243 0.83 20.53 1.49
C GLU A 243 1.50 21.81 2.01
N GLY A 244 1.14 22.28 3.21
CA GLY A 244 1.70 23.48 3.83
C GLY A 244 3.10 23.27 4.43
N ASP A 245 3.56 22.02 4.50
CA ASP A 245 4.79 21.66 5.19
C ASP A 245 6.04 21.71 4.27
N ASN A 246 5.87 21.76 2.95
CA ASN A 246 6.94 21.89 1.94
C ASN A 246 8.05 20.81 2.04
N TYR A 247 7.65 19.54 2.00
CA TYR A 247 8.55 18.38 2.01
C TYR A 247 8.55 17.64 0.68
N THR A 248 9.71 17.08 0.34
CA THR A 248 9.91 16.06 -0.69
C THR A 248 10.14 14.69 -0.06
N THR A 249 9.92 13.63 -0.83
CA THR A 249 10.23 12.25 -0.44
C THR A 249 11.51 11.85 -1.15
N ASP A 250 12.53 11.47 -0.40
CA ASP A 250 13.71 10.81 -0.95
C ASP A 250 13.51 9.30 -0.80
N ILE A 251 13.72 8.55 -1.88
CA ILE A 251 13.55 7.09 -1.91
C ILE A 251 14.86 6.46 -2.36
N TRP A 252 15.29 5.39 -1.69
CA TRP A 252 16.47 4.64 -2.11
C TRP A 252 16.40 3.18 -1.68
N ASP A 253 17.22 2.36 -2.33
CA ASP A 253 17.46 0.98 -1.96
C ASP A 253 18.69 0.87 -1.04
N ASP A 254 18.54 0.25 0.13
CA ASP A 254 19.62 -0.07 1.06
C ASP A 254 19.63 -1.58 1.33
N ASP A 255 20.44 -2.31 0.58
CA ASP A 255 20.59 -3.78 0.63
C ASP A 255 19.27 -4.54 0.44
N GLY A 256 18.49 -4.16 -0.59
CA GLY A 256 17.21 -4.79 -0.92
C GLY A 256 16.05 -4.35 -0.03
N VAL A 257 16.26 -3.31 0.78
CA VAL A 257 15.24 -2.67 1.62
C VAL A 257 14.99 -1.28 1.09
N ILE A 258 13.77 -1.03 0.63
CA ILE A 258 13.39 0.30 0.15
C ILE A 258 13.13 1.21 1.35
N LYS A 259 13.88 2.30 1.41
CA LYS A 259 13.78 3.33 2.45
C LYS A 259 13.19 4.60 1.87
N ILE A 260 12.49 5.32 2.74
CA ILE A 260 11.92 6.63 2.45
C ILE A 260 12.29 7.61 3.55
N ASN A 261 12.59 8.84 3.16
CA ASN A 261 12.80 9.96 4.07
C ASN A 261 12.04 11.19 3.59
N PHE A 262 11.72 12.09 4.51
CA PHE A 262 10.93 13.29 4.25
C PHE A 262 11.80 14.52 4.47
N VAL A 263 12.31 15.09 3.38
CA VAL A 263 13.28 16.19 3.42
C VAL A 263 12.59 17.51 3.15
N THR A 264 12.95 18.55 3.91
CA THR A 264 12.43 19.90 3.68
C THR A 264 12.98 20.45 2.37
N LYS A 265 12.11 20.97 1.51
CA LYS A 265 12.52 21.64 0.28
C LYS A 265 13.03 23.05 0.63
N GLU A 266 14.31 23.33 0.35
CA GLU A 266 14.93 24.65 0.54
C GLU A 266 14.35 25.73 -0.39
#